data_AF-A0A7K2QG70-F1
#
_entry.id   AF-A0A7K2QG70-F1
#
_cell.length_a   1.000
_cell.length_b   1.000
_cell.length_c   1.000
_cell.angle_alpha   90.00
_cell.angle_beta   90.00
_cell.angle_gamma   90.00
#
_symmetry.space_group_name_H-M   'P 1'
#
loop_
_entity.id
_entity.type
_entity.pdbx_description
1 polymer ?
#
loop_
_entity_poly.entity_id
_entity_poly.type
_entity_poly.pdbx_seq_one_letter_code
_entity_poly.pdbx_strand_id
1 'polypeptide(L)' 'MDEAQARDVLTAAGLAGRSETAALLALGENAVFAVDELVVKVGREAALLERAERELAVAGWLEGAGVPAVRAAEP' A
#
# COMPACT_ATOMS: atom_id res chain seq x y z
N MET A 1 12.76 4.10 -7.85
CA MET A 1 12.70 3.47 -6.51
C MET A 1 13.07 2.02 -6.66
N ASP A 2 13.96 1.53 -5.80
CA ASP A 2 14.27 0.11 -5.64
C ASP A 2 13.57 -0.45 -4.38
N GLU A 3 13.72 -1.76 -4.12
CA GLU A 3 13.11 -2.39 -2.95
C GLU A 3 13.62 -1.79 -1.62
N ALA A 4 14.90 -1.45 -1.53
CA ALA A 4 15.49 -0.89 -0.31
C ALA A 4 14.82 0.43 0.06
N GLN A 5 14.71 1.35 -0.89
CA GLN A 5 14.02 2.62 -0.68
C GLN A 5 12.54 2.41 -0.32
N ALA A 6 11.88 1.39 -0.88
CA ALA A 6 10.49 1.08 -0.52
C ALA A 6 10.35 0.55 0.92
N ARG A 7 11.31 -0.26 1.39
CA ARG A 7 11.38 -0.73 2.79
C ARG A 7 11.67 0.39 3.78
N ASP A 8 12.43 1.41 3.38
CA ASP A 8 12.63 2.62 4.19
C ASP A 8 11.31 3.38 4.37
N VAL A 9 10.48 3.45 3.33
CA VAL A 9 9.14 4.08 3.43
C VAL A 9 8.23 3.29 4.37
N LEU A 10 8.23 1.95 4.33
CA LEU A 10 7.48 1.13 5.30
C LEU A 10 7.91 1.43 6.74
N THR A 11 9.23 1.51 6.96
CA THR A 11 9.81 1.85 8.27
C THR A 11 9.36 3.23 8.73
N ALA A 12 9.45 4.24 7.86
CA ALA A 12 9.00 5.60 8.15
C ALA A 12 7.49 5.70 8.40
N ALA A 13 6.68 4.83 7.78
CA ALA A 13 5.24 4.73 7.99
C ALA A 13 4.86 3.98 9.30
N GLY A 14 5.82 3.67 10.17
CA GLY A 14 5.56 2.99 11.44
C GLY A 14 5.47 1.46 11.33
N LEU A 15 5.77 0.89 10.17
CA LEU A 15 5.79 -0.57 9.94
C LEU A 15 7.19 -1.17 10.13
N ALA A 16 8.10 -0.48 10.83
CA ALA A 16 9.51 -0.85 11.00
C ALA A 16 9.73 -2.31 11.42
N GLY A 17 9.03 -2.78 12.47
CA GLY A 17 9.15 -4.16 12.95
C GLY A 17 8.53 -5.21 12.03
N ARG A 18 7.67 -4.79 11.09
CA ARG A 18 7.03 -5.65 10.10
C ARG A 18 7.70 -5.56 8.73
N SER A 19 8.55 -4.54 8.52
CA SER A 19 9.24 -4.29 7.26
C SER A 19 10.26 -5.39 6.96
N GLU A 20 10.95 -5.91 7.97
CA GLU A 20 11.88 -7.04 7.79
C GLU A 20 11.15 -8.34 7.41
N THR A 21 9.94 -8.55 7.95
CA THR A 21 9.10 -9.70 7.63
C THR A 21 8.19 -9.47 6.42
N ALA A 22 8.20 -8.26 5.85
CA ALA A 22 7.36 -7.89 4.73
C ALA A 22 7.82 -8.63 3.46
N ALA A 23 6.94 -9.44 2.91
CA ALA A 23 7.19 -10.16 1.66
C ALA A 23 6.88 -9.25 0.47
N LEU A 24 7.87 -8.99 -0.38
CA LEU A 24 7.67 -8.27 -1.63
C LEU A 24 6.90 -9.17 -2.62
N LEU A 25 5.68 -8.74 -2.98
CA LEU A 25 4.81 -9.45 -3.92
C LEU A 25 5.03 -8.99 -5.37
N ALA A 26 5.27 -7.69 -5.56
CA ALA A 26 5.48 -7.10 -6.88
C ALA A 26 6.33 -5.83 -6.78
N LEU A 27 7.16 -5.59 -7.80
CA LEU A 27 7.96 -4.38 -7.94
C LEU A 27 7.73 -3.78 -9.33
N GLY A 28 6.92 -2.71 -9.39
CA GLY A 28 6.51 -2.07 -10.64
C GLY A 28 6.21 -0.59 -10.42
N GLU A 29 5.00 -0.13 -10.77
CA GLU A 29 4.55 1.24 -10.46
C GLU A 29 4.60 1.52 -8.96
N ASN A 30 4.15 0.52 -8.20
CA ASN A 30 4.29 0.44 -6.77
C ASN A 30 5.20 -0.75 -6.42
N ALA A 31 5.92 -0.65 -5.31
CA ALA A 31 6.35 -1.84 -4.58
C ALA A 31 5.17 -2.32 -3.72
N VAL A 32 4.78 -3.58 -3.87
CA VAL A 32 3.64 -4.17 -3.16
C VAL A 32 4.15 -5.18 -2.16
N PHE A 33 3.86 -4.98 -0.88
CA PHE A 33 4.28 -5.85 0.21
C PHE A 33 3.09 -6.51 0.88
N ALA A 34 3.24 -7.79 1.24
CA ALA A 34 2.40 -8.44 2.25
C ALA A 34 3.03 -8.24 3.63
N VAL A 35 2.23 -7.75 4.58
CA VAL A 35 2.64 -7.40 5.94
C VAL A 35 1.56 -7.91 6.91
N ASP A 36 1.76 -9.09 7.49
CA ASP A 36 0.71 -9.81 8.22
C ASP A 36 -0.57 -9.94 7.36
N GLU A 37 -1.70 -9.39 7.84
CA GLU A 37 -2.99 -9.35 7.14
C GLU A 37 -3.16 -8.12 6.23
N LEU A 38 -2.13 -7.27 6.11
CA LEU A 38 -2.14 -6.05 5.31
C LEU A 38 -1.41 -6.22 3.99
N VAL A 39 -1.89 -5.50 2.97
CA VAL A 39 -1.15 -5.28 1.73
C VAL A 39 -0.79 -3.79 1.66
N VAL A 40 0.50 -3.49 1.52
CA VAL A 40 1.01 -2.12 1.46
C VAL A 40 1.52 -1.83 0.05
N LYS A 41 1.05 -0.74 -0.56
CA LYS A 41 1.53 -0.22 -1.84
C LYS A 41 2.40 1.02 -1.58
N VAL A 42 3.68 0.94 -1.91
CA VAL A 42 4.61 2.07 -1.87
C VAL A 42 4.80 2.62 -3.28
N GLY A 43 4.31 3.83 -3.52
CA GLY A 43 4.45 4.50 -4.81
C GLY A 43 5.90 4.92 -5.09
N ARG A 44 6.34 4.76 -6.34
CA ARG A 44 7.69 5.16 -6.77
C ARG A 44 7.97 6.66 -6.67
N GLU A 45 6.92 7.49 -6.64
CA GLU A 45 6.98 8.95 -6.63
C GLU A 45 5.74 9.55 -5.96
N ALA A 46 5.88 10.77 -5.43
CA ALA A 46 4.81 11.45 -4.70
C ALA A 46 3.57 11.76 -5.56
N ALA A 47 3.73 11.89 -6.88
CA ALA A 47 2.62 12.14 -7.80
C ALA A 47 1.58 11.00 -7.83
N LEU A 48 1.93 9.80 -7.33
CA LEU A 48 0.99 8.69 -7.19
C LEU A 48 0.03 8.84 -6.01
N LEU A 49 0.22 9.81 -5.12
CA LEU A 49 -0.64 10.01 -3.94
C LEU A 49 -2.09 10.31 -4.34
N GLU A 50 -2.32 11.28 -5.22
CA GLU A 50 -3.67 11.63 -5.68
C GLU A 50 -4.38 10.45 -6.32
N ARG A 51 -3.63 9.61 -7.04
CA ARG A 51 -4.15 8.38 -7.63
C ARG A 51 -4.52 7.36 -6.54
N ALA A 52 -3.67 7.16 -5.54
CA ALA A 52 -3.93 6.23 -4.44
C ALA A 52 -5.17 6.65 -3.63
N GLU A 53 -5.33 7.94 -3.35
CA GLU A 53 -6.52 8.49 -2.69
C GLU A 53 -7.78 8.24 -3.51
N ARG A 54 -7.72 8.46 -4.82
CA ARG A 54 -8.83 8.16 -5.73
C ARG A 54 -9.16 6.67 -5.78
N GLU A 55 -8.15 5.80 -5.79
CA GLU A 55 -8.36 4.35 -5.75
C GLU A 55 -9.12 3.93 -4.48
N LEU A 56 -8.74 4.46 -3.31
CA LEU A 56 -9.44 4.18 -2.05
C LEU A 56 -10.87 4.75 -2.03
N ALA A 57 -11.07 5.97 -2.56
CA ALA A 57 -12.40 6.57 -2.66
C ALA A 57 -13.35 5.74 -3.55
N VAL A 58 -12.86 5.25 -4.69
CA VAL A 58 -13.62 4.36 -5.58
C VAL A 58 -13.90 3.03 -4.90
N ALA A 59 -12.94 2.46 -4.17
CA ALA A 59 -13.12 1.20 -3.46
C ALA A 59 -14.21 1.31 -2.37
N GLY A 60 -14.23 2.40 -1.59
CA GLY A 60 -15.28 2.67 -0.62
C GLY A 60 -16.66 2.85 -1.26
N TRP A 61 -16.73 3.52 -2.43
CA TRP A 61 -17.99 3.63 -3.19
C TRP A 61 -18.50 2.26 -3.68
N LEU A 62 -17.60 1.41 -4.19
CA LEU A 62 -17.93 0.04 -4.63
C LEU A 62 -18.44 -0.82 -3.48
N GLU A 63 -17.76 -0.77 -2.32
CA GLU A 63 -18.19 -1.47 -1.11
C GLU A 63 -19.59 -1.01 -0.67
N GLY A 64 -19.85 0.30 -0.69
CA GLY A 64 -21.17 0.87 -0.40
C GLY A 64 -22.27 0.43 -1.39
N ALA A 65 -21.90 0.01 -2.59
CA ALA A 65 -22.79 -0.57 -3.59
C ALA A 65 -22.93 -2.11 -3.48
N GLY A 66 -22.30 -2.74 -2.47
CA GLY A 66 -22.32 -4.19 -2.27
C GLY A 66 -21.35 -4.96 -3.17
N VAL A 67 -20.41 -4.26 -3.82
CA VAL A 67 -19.36 -4.87 -4.63
C VAL A 67 -18.11 -5.08 -3.76
N PRO A 68 -17.56 -6.30 -3.66
CA PRO A 68 -16.33 -6.54 -2.90
C PRO A 68 -15.17 -5.68 -3.44
N ALA A 69 -14.54 -4.91 -2.55
CA ALA A 69 -13.44 -4.02 -2.89
C ALA A 69 -12.37 -4.01 -1.79
N VAL A 70 -11.21 -3.43 -2.09
CA VAL A 70 -10.13 -3.23 -1.11
C VAL A 70 -10.59 -2.25 -0.03
N ARG A 71 -10.27 -2.56 1.23
CA ARG A 71 -10.56 -1.67 2.37
C ARG A 71 -9.28 -0.96 2.78
N ALA A 72 -9.39 0.33 3.10
CA ALA A 72 -8.29 1.07 3.69
C ALA A 72 -7.90 0.42 5.03
N ALA A 73 -6.60 0.41 5.33
CA ALA A 73 -6.15 0.07 6.67
C ALA A 73 -6.48 1.24 7.61
N GLU A 74 -7.03 0.95 8.78
CA GLU A 74 -7.24 1.94 9.83
C GLU A 74 -5.88 2.25 10.53
N PRO A 75 -5.63 3.49 10.99
CA PRO A 75 -4.41 3.90 11.69
C PRO A 75 -4.16 3.18 13.02
#